data_AF-A0A439KGB6-F1
#
_entry.id   AF-A0A439KGB6-F1
#
_cell.length_a   1.000
_cell.length_b   1.000
_cell.length_c   1.000
_cell.angle_alpha   90.00
_cell.angle_beta   90.00
_cell.angle_gamma   90.00
#
_symmetry.space_group_name_H-M   'P 1'
#
loop_
_entity.id
_entity.type
_entity.pdbx_description
1 polymer ?
#
loop_
_entity_poly.entity_id
_entity_poly.type
_entity_poly.pdbx_seq_one_letter_code
_entity_poly.pdbx_strand_id
1 'polypeptide(L)'
;KQMAGFVKAVVRAGAKLVLVGDPEQLQPIEAGAAFRAIADRIGYAELETIYRQREEWMRKASLDLARGHVDQALVAYRSQGRVLGSELKAEAIENLIADWNRDYDSAKTTLILAHRRRDVRMLNELAREKLVERGV
;
A
#
# COMPACT_ATOMS: atom_id res chain seq x y z
N LYS A 1 -7.40 -1.60 23.83
CA LYS A 1 -7.89 -0.82 25.00
C LYS A 1 -8.36 0.59 24.63
N GLN A 2 -7.69 1.27 23.68
CA GLN A 2 -8.05 2.64 23.26
C GLN A 2 -9.48 2.76 22.67
N MET A 3 -9.87 1.87 21.74
CA MET A 3 -11.19 1.92 21.10
C MET A 3 -12.35 1.83 22.12
N ALA A 4 -12.24 0.96 23.12
CA ALA A 4 -13.26 0.83 24.16
C ALA A 4 -13.40 2.11 25.01
N GLY A 5 -12.29 2.81 25.27
CA GLY A 5 -12.31 4.11 25.96
C GLY A 5 -13.03 5.17 25.12
N PHE A 6 -12.73 5.22 23.82
CA PHE A 6 -13.34 6.15 22.89
C PHE A 6 -14.85 5.95 22.77
N VAL A 7 -15.30 4.71 22.57
CA VAL A 7 -16.73 4.36 22.50
C VAL A 7 -17.46 4.75 23.78
N LYS A 8 -16.87 4.49 24.97
CA LYS A 8 -17.48 4.90 26.25
C LYS A 8 -17.66 6.42 26.37
N ALA A 9 -16.68 7.19 25.93
CA ALA A 9 -16.76 8.66 25.97
C ALA A 9 -17.88 9.18 25.06
N VAL A 10 -18.00 8.63 23.84
CA VAL A 10 -19.05 9.00 22.87
C VAL A 10 -20.44 8.68 23.43
N VAL A 11 -20.62 7.49 24.01
CA VAL A 11 -21.89 7.08 24.64
C VAL A 11 -22.27 8.03 25.78
N ARG A 12 -21.33 8.39 26.66
CA ARG A 12 -21.58 9.32 27.77
C ARG A 12 -21.98 10.71 27.28
N ALA A 13 -21.43 11.15 26.16
CA ALA A 13 -21.76 12.44 25.55
C ALA A 13 -23.07 12.43 24.75
N GLY A 14 -23.70 11.27 24.54
CA GLY A 14 -24.88 11.13 23.68
C GLY A 14 -24.59 11.42 22.20
N ALA A 15 -23.32 11.28 21.78
CA ALA A 15 -22.89 11.62 20.43
C ALA A 15 -22.93 10.41 19.48
N LYS A 16 -22.92 10.68 18.17
CA LYS A 16 -22.81 9.66 17.12
C LYS A 16 -21.34 9.35 16.83
N LEU A 17 -20.99 8.07 16.79
CA LEU A 17 -19.69 7.60 16.30
C LEU A 17 -19.79 7.17 14.83
N VAL A 18 -18.95 7.75 13.97
CA VAL A 18 -18.75 7.28 12.59
C VAL A 18 -17.29 6.86 12.46
N LEU A 19 -17.06 5.59 12.12
CA LEU A 19 -15.74 5.02 11.92
C LEU A 19 -15.45 4.92 10.43
N VAL A 20 -14.25 5.34 10.01
CA VAL A 20 -13.77 5.27 8.63
C VAL A 20 -12.41 4.59 8.63
N GLY A 21 -12.24 3.60 7.76
CA GLY A 21 -11.03 2.81 7.68
C GLY A 21 -11.23 1.60 6.79
N ASP A 22 -10.15 0.87 6.55
CA ASP A 22 -10.15 -0.37 5.77
C ASP A 22 -9.92 -1.55 6.74
N PRO A 23 -10.90 -2.45 6.92
CA PRO A 23 -10.76 -3.59 7.82
C PRO A 23 -9.69 -4.59 7.35
N GLU A 24 -9.31 -4.59 6.07
CA GLU A 24 -8.29 -5.44 5.47
C GLU A 24 -6.90 -4.80 5.40
N GLN A 25 -6.76 -3.55 5.83
CA GLN A 25 -5.45 -2.93 6.01
C GLN A 25 -4.64 -3.70 7.07
N LEU A 26 -3.32 -3.73 6.90
CA LEU A 26 -2.38 -4.37 7.82
C LEU A 26 -2.75 -4.03 9.26
N GLN A 27 -3.03 -5.08 10.05
CA GLN A 27 -3.50 -4.92 11.42
C GLN A 27 -2.48 -4.09 12.22
N PRO A 28 -2.97 -3.17 13.08
CA PRO A 28 -2.11 -2.53 14.05
C PRO A 28 -1.31 -3.57 14.84
N ILE A 29 -0.09 -3.22 15.22
CA ILE A 29 0.76 -4.07 16.08
C ILE A 29 0.09 -4.30 17.46
N GLU A 30 -0.82 -3.41 17.87
CA GLU A 30 -1.61 -3.57 19.09
C GLU A 30 -2.73 -4.60 18.95
N ALA A 31 -2.91 -5.41 20.00
CA ALA A 31 -3.94 -6.43 20.05
C ALA A 31 -5.36 -5.85 19.95
N GLY A 32 -6.14 -6.42 19.02
CA GLY A 32 -7.58 -6.25 18.91
C GLY A 32 -7.97 -5.61 17.58
N ALA A 33 -8.46 -6.43 16.66
CA ALA A 33 -9.11 -6.02 15.41
C ALA A 33 -10.50 -5.39 15.70
N ALA A 34 -10.56 -4.43 16.61
CA ALA A 34 -11.81 -3.85 17.10
C ALA A 34 -12.61 -3.17 15.98
N PHE A 35 -11.92 -2.55 15.02
CA PHE A 35 -12.55 -1.98 13.83
C PHE A 35 -13.22 -3.07 12.99
N ARG A 36 -12.50 -4.16 12.68
CA ARG A 36 -13.04 -5.32 11.96
C ARG A 36 -14.24 -5.95 12.69
N ALA A 37 -14.11 -6.18 14.00
CA ALA A 37 -15.20 -6.73 14.81
C ALA A 37 -16.46 -5.83 14.85
N ILE A 38 -16.30 -4.51 14.83
CA ILE A 38 -17.42 -3.57 14.74
C ILE A 38 -18.06 -3.65 13.35
N ALA A 39 -17.25 -3.63 12.28
CA ALA A 39 -17.73 -3.75 10.91
C ALA A 39 -18.51 -5.05 10.68
N ASP A 40 -18.01 -6.19 11.17
CA ASP A 40 -18.66 -7.50 11.02
C ASP A 40 -20.01 -7.58 11.75
N ARG A 41 -20.14 -6.92 12.91
CA ARG A 41 -21.32 -7.02 13.77
C ARG A 41 -22.40 -5.97 13.48
N ILE A 42 -22.00 -4.77 13.08
CA ILE A 42 -22.91 -3.63 12.84
C ILE A 42 -23.18 -3.43 11.35
N GLY A 43 -22.32 -3.97 10.48
CA GLY A 43 -22.31 -3.67 9.06
C GLY A 43 -21.58 -2.36 8.75
N TYR A 44 -21.41 -2.08 7.46
CA TYR A 44 -20.74 -0.89 6.96
C TYR A 44 -21.28 -0.50 5.60
N ALA A 45 -20.98 0.73 5.18
CA ALA A 45 -21.11 1.17 3.79
C ALA A 45 -19.72 1.17 3.16
N GLU A 46 -19.58 0.57 1.98
CA GLU A 46 -18.31 0.49 1.26
C GLU A 46 -18.19 1.62 0.23
N LEU A 47 -16.98 2.18 0.11
CA LEU A 47 -16.64 3.14 -0.94
C LEU A 47 -15.96 2.41 -2.09
N GLU A 48 -16.70 2.11 -3.15
CA GLU A 48 -16.16 1.34 -4.29
C GLU A 48 -15.38 2.20 -5.31
N THR A 49 -15.53 3.53 -5.26
CA THR A 49 -14.92 4.41 -6.26
C THR A 49 -13.48 4.78 -5.91
N ILE A 50 -12.53 4.31 -6.74
CA ILE A 50 -11.11 4.61 -6.60
C ILE A 50 -10.74 5.87 -7.40
N TYR A 51 -10.55 6.99 -6.70
CA TYR A 51 -10.18 8.28 -7.30
C TYR A 51 -8.70 8.41 -7.68
N ARG A 52 -7.80 7.70 -6.96
CA ARG A 52 -6.35 7.78 -7.18
C ARG A 52 -5.91 7.16 -8.51
N GLN A 53 -6.65 6.16 -9.00
CA GLN A 53 -6.40 5.54 -10.30
C GLN A 53 -7.19 6.30 -11.34
N ARG A 54 -6.53 6.74 -12.42
CA ARG A 54 -7.17 7.53 -13.49
C ARG A 54 -7.79 6.65 -14.56
N GLU A 55 -7.12 5.55 -14.88
CA GLU A 55 -7.52 4.61 -15.94
C GLU A 55 -8.46 3.53 -15.39
N GLU A 56 -9.45 3.15 -16.19
CA GLU A 56 -10.48 2.17 -15.80
C GLU A 56 -9.89 0.81 -15.46
N TRP A 57 -8.93 0.34 -16.27
CA TRP A 57 -8.28 -0.95 -16.04
C TRP A 57 -7.53 -0.99 -14.69
N MET A 58 -6.92 0.13 -14.26
CA MET A 58 -6.23 0.22 -12.97
C MET A 58 -7.21 0.14 -11.81
N ARG A 59 -8.39 0.76 -11.94
CA ARG A 59 -9.46 0.64 -10.93
C ARG A 59 -9.91 -0.80 -10.79
N LYS A 60 -10.18 -1.47 -11.92
CA LYS A 60 -10.58 -2.88 -11.95
C LYS A 60 -9.51 -3.77 -11.31
N ALA A 61 -8.26 -3.66 -11.74
CA ALA A 61 -7.16 -4.45 -11.18
C ALA A 61 -6.95 -4.21 -9.67
N SER A 62 -7.15 -2.96 -9.20
CA SER A 62 -7.07 -2.63 -7.76
C SER A 62 -8.21 -3.25 -6.96
N LEU A 63 -9.44 -3.27 -7.51
CA LEU A 63 -10.59 -3.91 -6.87
C LEU A 63 -10.43 -5.43 -6.83
N ASP A 64 -9.93 -6.04 -7.92
CA ASP A 64 -9.63 -7.47 -7.97
C ASP A 64 -8.62 -7.85 -6.87
N LEU A 65 -7.58 -7.05 -6.69
CA LEU A 65 -6.60 -7.26 -5.62
C LEU A 65 -7.24 -7.13 -4.22
N ALA A 66 -8.07 -6.11 -3.99
CA ALA A 66 -8.76 -5.90 -2.72
C ALA A 66 -9.73 -7.05 -2.37
N ARG A 67 -10.33 -7.68 -3.39
CA ARG A 67 -11.24 -8.83 -3.24
C ARG A 67 -10.53 -10.19 -3.19
N GLY A 68 -9.20 -10.20 -3.27
CA GLY A 68 -8.40 -11.43 -3.22
C GLY A 68 -8.24 -12.15 -4.56
N HIS A 69 -8.69 -11.58 -5.68
CA HIS A 69 -8.44 -12.09 -7.03
C HIS A 69 -7.03 -11.71 -7.52
N VAL A 70 -6.02 -12.14 -6.77
CA VAL A 70 -4.61 -11.74 -6.96
C VAL A 70 -4.12 -12.03 -8.39
N ASP A 71 -4.42 -13.22 -8.91
CA ASP A 71 -3.96 -13.63 -10.25
C ASP A 71 -4.51 -12.71 -11.35
N GLN A 72 -5.80 -12.36 -11.30
CA GLN A 72 -6.43 -11.46 -12.27
C GLN A 72 -5.82 -10.06 -12.21
N ALA A 73 -5.62 -9.54 -11.00
CA ALA A 73 -4.98 -8.25 -10.79
C ALA A 73 -3.54 -8.22 -11.33
N LEU A 74 -2.74 -9.25 -11.04
CA LEU A 74 -1.36 -9.34 -11.50
C LEU A 74 -1.26 -9.47 -13.02
N VAL A 75 -2.16 -10.24 -13.65
CA VAL A 75 -2.24 -10.33 -15.12
C VAL A 75 -2.58 -8.98 -15.73
N ALA A 76 -3.53 -8.23 -15.16
CA ALA A 76 -3.92 -6.91 -15.65
C ALA A 76 -2.78 -5.88 -15.54
N TYR A 77 -2.05 -5.85 -14.42
CA TYR A 77 -0.88 -4.96 -14.31
C TYR A 77 0.27 -5.40 -15.22
N ARG A 78 0.49 -6.70 -15.40
CA ARG A 78 1.53 -7.23 -16.28
C ARG A 78 1.25 -6.91 -17.75
N SER A 79 0.01 -7.08 -18.21
CA SER A 79 -0.36 -6.76 -19.60
C SER A 79 -0.21 -5.28 -19.95
N GLN A 80 -0.18 -4.42 -18.94
CA GLN A 80 0.04 -2.98 -19.04
C GLN A 80 1.49 -2.56 -18.74
N GLY A 81 2.42 -3.54 -18.62
CA GLY A 81 3.83 -3.27 -18.34
C GLY A 81 4.10 -2.65 -16.96
N ARG A 82 3.16 -2.77 -16.02
CA ARG A 82 3.28 -2.21 -14.66
C ARG A 82 3.78 -3.22 -13.61
N VAL A 83 3.87 -4.49 -13.99
CA VAL A 83 4.53 -5.54 -13.20
C VAL A 83 5.58 -6.19 -14.09
N LEU A 84 6.84 -6.05 -13.67
CA LEU A 84 8.00 -6.63 -14.32
C LEU A 84 8.54 -7.74 -13.43
N GLY A 85 8.92 -8.86 -14.04
CA GLY A 85 9.58 -9.98 -13.37
C GLY A 85 11.05 -10.04 -13.77
N SER A 86 11.87 -10.64 -12.92
CA SER A 86 13.24 -11.05 -13.25
C SER A 86 13.45 -12.45 -12.69
N GLU A 87 14.32 -13.23 -13.33
CA GLU A 87 14.60 -14.61 -12.94
C GLU A 87 15.34 -14.63 -11.60
N LEU A 88 16.29 -13.71 -11.43
CA LEU A 88 17.08 -13.60 -10.20
C LEU A 88 16.71 -12.35 -9.40
N LYS A 89 16.79 -12.48 -8.08
CA LYS A 89 16.64 -11.34 -7.17
C LYS A 89 17.68 -10.25 -7.45
N ALA A 90 18.91 -10.63 -7.79
CA ALA A 90 19.98 -9.68 -8.10
C ALA A 90 19.63 -8.82 -9.32
N GLU A 91 19.17 -9.45 -10.40
CA GLU A 91 18.69 -8.76 -11.61
C GLU A 91 17.51 -7.84 -11.30
N ALA A 92 16.55 -8.29 -10.49
CA ALA A 92 15.41 -7.46 -10.10
C ALA A 92 15.84 -6.18 -9.37
N ILE A 93 16.84 -6.27 -8.49
CA ILE A 93 17.38 -5.13 -7.75
C ILE A 93 18.12 -4.17 -8.70
N GLU A 94 18.96 -4.72 -9.57
CA GLU A 94 19.73 -3.92 -10.54
C GLU A 94 18.78 -3.16 -11.48
N ASN A 95 17.81 -3.86 -12.07
CA ASN A 95 16.79 -3.26 -12.94
C ASN A 95 15.99 -2.19 -12.19
N LEU A 96 15.54 -2.46 -10.96
CA LEU A 96 14.79 -1.51 -10.14
C LEU A 96 15.58 -0.21 -9.88
N ILE A 97 16.86 -0.31 -9.50
CA ILE A 97 17.70 0.86 -9.23
C ILE A 97 18.01 1.60 -10.53
N ALA A 98 18.27 0.89 -11.63
CA ALA A 98 18.50 1.50 -12.93
C ALA A 98 17.27 2.28 -13.42
N ASP A 99 16.08 1.68 -13.32
CA ASP A 99 14.80 2.32 -13.67
C ASP A 99 14.53 3.55 -12.80
N TRP A 100 14.63 3.39 -11.47
CA TRP A 100 14.46 4.49 -10.53
C TRP A 100 15.43 5.64 -10.80
N ASN A 101 16.70 5.33 -11.07
CA ASN A 101 17.72 6.33 -11.34
C ASN A 101 17.42 7.07 -12.65
N ARG A 102 17.08 6.34 -13.72
CA ARG A 102 16.70 6.94 -15.02
C ARG A 102 15.55 7.93 -14.86
N ASP A 103 14.54 7.56 -14.08
CA ASP A 103 13.31 8.33 -13.90
C ASP A 103 13.38 9.31 -12.71
N TYR A 104 14.56 9.48 -12.09
CA TYR A 104 14.75 10.34 -10.93
C TYR A 104 14.43 11.81 -11.26
N ASP A 105 13.58 12.40 -10.42
CA ASP A 105 13.12 13.78 -10.54
C ASP A 105 12.95 14.36 -9.13
N SER A 106 13.78 15.36 -8.78
CA SER A 106 13.77 15.98 -7.45
C SER A 106 12.44 16.65 -7.08
N ALA A 107 11.58 16.97 -8.07
CA ALA A 107 10.27 17.55 -7.84
C ALA A 107 9.18 16.48 -7.56
N LYS A 108 9.50 15.20 -7.73
CA LYS A 108 8.56 14.08 -7.53
C LYS A 108 8.97 13.23 -6.34
N THR A 109 7.96 12.77 -5.60
CA THR A 109 8.16 11.76 -4.56
C THR A 109 8.05 10.37 -5.17
N THR A 110 9.15 9.62 -5.13
CA THR A 110 9.20 8.20 -5.54
C THR A 110 9.50 7.33 -4.33
N LEU A 111 8.84 6.17 -4.24
CA LEU A 111 9.00 5.23 -3.14
C LEU A 111 9.41 3.85 -3.65
N ILE A 112 10.44 3.27 -3.03
CA ILE A 112 10.83 1.88 -3.21
C ILE A 112 10.38 1.09 -1.97
N LEU A 113 9.67 -0.01 -2.18
CA LEU A 113 9.14 -0.87 -1.10
C LEU A 113 9.84 -2.23 -1.11
N ALA A 114 10.20 -2.72 0.08
CA ALA A 114 10.73 -4.07 0.27
C ALA A 114 10.27 -4.65 1.61
N HIS A 115 10.14 -5.97 1.69
CA HIS A 115 9.61 -6.65 2.87
C HIS A 115 10.59 -6.68 4.05
N ARG A 116 11.89 -6.93 3.81
CA ARG A 116 12.89 -7.10 4.87
C ARG A 116 13.72 -5.83 5.07
N ARG A 117 14.01 -5.48 6.32
CA ARG A 117 14.89 -4.33 6.66
C ARG A 117 16.26 -4.38 6.00
N ARG A 118 16.85 -5.58 5.85
CA ARG A 118 18.13 -5.76 5.14
C ARG A 118 18.02 -5.39 3.66
N ASP A 119 16.89 -5.72 3.03
CA ASP A 119 16.64 -5.43 1.62
C ASP A 119 16.40 -3.91 1.45
N VAL A 120 15.67 -3.28 2.37
CA VAL A 120 15.50 -1.81 2.42
C VAL A 120 16.84 -1.09 2.56
N ARG A 121 17.71 -1.53 3.47
CA ARG A 121 19.03 -0.91 3.67
C ARG A 121 19.85 -0.94 2.39
N MET A 122 19.99 -2.13 1.79
CA MET A 122 20.73 -2.33 0.54
C MET A 122 20.17 -1.46 -0.60
N LEU A 123 18.84 -1.40 -0.77
CA LEU A 123 18.21 -0.55 -1.79
C LEU A 123 18.48 0.94 -1.57
N ASN A 124 18.45 1.40 -0.31
CA ASN A 124 18.79 2.78 0.02
C ASN A 124 20.26 3.11 -0.24
N GLU A 125 21.18 2.18 0.05
CA GLU A 125 22.61 2.33 -0.24
C GLU A 125 22.84 2.48 -1.75
N LEU A 126 22.30 1.56 -2.56
CA LEU A 126 22.41 1.60 -4.03
C LEU A 126 21.78 2.87 -4.63
N ALA A 127 20.60 3.27 -4.16
CA ALA A 127 19.94 4.49 -4.63
C ALA A 127 20.78 5.74 -4.28
N ARG A 128 21.36 5.78 -3.08
CA ARG A 128 22.22 6.89 -2.63
C ARG A 128 23.49 6.99 -3.43
N GLU A 129 24.14 5.88 -3.76
CA GLU A 129 25.32 5.85 -4.64
C GLU A 129 24.99 6.51 -5.98
N LYS A 130 23.83 6.23 -6.58
CA LYS A 130 23.38 6.87 -7.81
C LYS A 130 23.12 8.37 -7.70
N LEU A 131 22.68 8.86 -6.56
CA LEU A 131 22.55 10.31 -6.33
C LEU A 131 23.92 10.99 -6.21
N VAL A 132 24.85 10.36 -5.48
CA VAL A 132 26.22 10.86 -5.35
C VAL A 132 26.93 10.90 -6.70
N GLU A 133 26.79 9.87 -7.54
CA GLU A 133 27.31 9.85 -8.92
C GLU A 133 26.77 11.01 -9.78
N ARG A 134 25.55 11.49 -9.49
CA ARG A 134 24.92 12.63 -10.16
C ARG A 134 25.29 14.00 -9.57
N GLY A 135 25.91 14.03 -8.39
CA GLY A 135 26.20 15.26 -7.66
C GLY A 135 24.99 15.87 -6.94
N VAL A 136 24.00 15.04 -6.56
CA VAL A 136 22.86 15.41 -5.70
C VAL A 136 23.09 14.88 -4.30
#